data_AF-A0A0M9DJL6-F1
#
_entry.id   AF-A0A0M9DJL6-F1
#
_cell.length_a   1.000
_cell.length_b   1.000
_cell.length_c   1.000
_cell.angle_alpha   90.00
_cell.angle_beta   90.00
_cell.angle_gamma   90.00
#
_symmetry.space_group_name_H-M   'P 1'
#
loop_
_entity.id
_entity.type
_entity.pdbx_description
1 polymer ?
#
loop_
_entity_poly.entity_id
_entity_poly.type
_entity_poly.pdbx_seq_one_letter_code
_entity_poly.pdbx_strand_id
1 'polypeptide(L)'
;MTHNHEEKELFYPDGKVMYRGGVKKNDFGHDIYDGKGMLFDQEGEVLFEGEFVNHMKQGNGLMYLKGQMIYQGEFIQNKKQGNGILYKDGMIHYEGHFRNDLMDGYGILYYEKDMIAPYQELRAQHPHLDQPQYEGDFVHGMKKGKGKQYYPNGFLQYEGDFIWHHMQGAGKLYYPAESPTTEELVHGVTTLHYEGHFFEDMKHGKGKVYSKQGILEAEGQFKEDAMTGQGTLYYANGQASYIGELVNGKKHGRGDYFNEEGKIIYSGEFIHDERLRITPEIEREIEKLQQQLDRLVGLPNAKKELHNLINFIKIQSLRVDHGLTSFPITYHLVFSGNPGTGKTTVARIIGQIYKHLGVLSSGHFVETDRAGLVAGYVGQTALKVQEVVNKAKGGVLFIDEAYSLVNDKQDAFGKEAIDSLLKAMEDLRDDLVIIVAGYTELMEEFLQSNPGFKSRFNHFVQFDNFSTDELYDIFAMLCQTNDYQFGEAFAQHMRTQLHQIPVEDIPNFSNGRYIRNLFEKLVTIQSNRLIKQVAITKDELMTFEEQDLLQGITENLFDNTF
;
A
#
# COMPACT_ATOMS: atom_id res chain seq x y z
N MET A 1 -53.76 66.94 -2.80
CA MET A 1 -53.80 67.54 -1.47
C MET A 1 -52.36 67.60 -0.96
N THR A 2 -51.79 68.79 -0.93
CA THR A 2 -50.46 69.09 -0.36
C THR A 2 -50.41 68.55 1.07
N HIS A 3 -49.63 67.50 1.32
CA HIS A 3 -49.38 67.04 2.68
C HIS A 3 -48.52 68.11 3.35
N ASN A 4 -49.10 68.83 4.32
CA ASN A 4 -48.38 69.80 5.14
C ASN A 4 -47.34 69.03 5.95
N HIS A 5 -46.11 68.98 5.46
CA HIS A 5 -44.96 68.62 6.29
C HIS A 5 -44.72 69.81 7.23
N GLU A 6 -44.97 69.59 8.51
CA GLU A 6 -44.62 70.53 9.57
C GLU A 6 -43.45 69.94 10.36
N GLU A 7 -42.43 70.74 10.65
CA GLU A 7 -41.43 70.34 11.64
C GLU A 7 -42.01 70.49 13.05
N LYS A 8 -41.95 69.43 13.85
CA LYS A 8 -42.44 69.43 15.24
C LYS A 8 -41.47 68.72 16.18
N GLU A 9 -41.58 69.09 17.45
CA GLU A 9 -41.09 68.30 18.58
C GLU A 9 -42.26 67.56 19.22
N LEU A 10 -42.10 66.26 19.40
CA LEU A 10 -43.03 65.38 20.12
C LEU A 10 -42.34 64.90 21.39
N PHE A 11 -43.09 64.80 22.48
CA PHE A 11 -42.56 64.58 23.81
C PHE A 11 -43.11 63.29 24.45
N TYR A 12 -42.30 62.67 25.30
CA TYR A 12 -42.74 61.64 26.23
C TYR A 12 -43.65 62.24 27.33
N PRO A 13 -44.40 61.41 28.08
CA PRO A 13 -45.24 61.89 29.19
C PRO A 13 -44.48 62.63 30.29
N ASP A 14 -43.18 62.37 30.45
CA ASP A 14 -42.30 63.05 31.41
C ASP A 14 -41.75 64.38 30.89
N GLY A 15 -42.15 64.81 29.67
CA GLY A 15 -41.78 66.07 29.05
C GLY A 15 -40.47 66.05 28.28
N LYS A 16 -39.77 64.91 28.18
CA LYS A 16 -38.55 64.80 27.35
C LYS A 16 -38.89 64.67 25.87
N VAL A 17 -38.02 65.17 25.00
CA VAL A 17 -38.19 65.05 23.54
C VAL A 17 -38.10 63.59 23.15
N MET A 18 -39.13 63.10 22.45
CA MET A 18 -39.20 61.76 21.86
C MET A 18 -38.81 61.80 20.38
N TYR A 19 -39.28 62.81 19.65
CA TYR A 19 -39.00 62.97 18.21
C TYR A 19 -38.89 64.45 17.85
N ARG A 20 -37.95 64.79 16.98
CA ARG A 20 -37.81 66.12 16.37
C ARG A 20 -37.66 65.95 14.87
N GLY A 21 -38.58 66.49 14.08
CA GLY A 21 -38.48 66.43 12.62
C GLY A 21 -39.81 66.60 11.90
N GLY A 22 -39.83 66.17 10.64
CA GLY A 22 -41.01 66.23 9.78
C GLY A 22 -42.13 65.31 10.29
N VAL A 23 -43.34 65.89 10.41
CA VAL A 23 -44.55 65.11 10.67
C VAL A 23 -45.60 65.40 9.62
N LYS A 24 -46.48 64.42 9.39
CA LYS A 24 -47.76 64.61 8.70
C LYS A 24 -48.89 64.06 9.56
N LYS A 25 -50.14 64.39 9.22
CA LYS A 25 -51.32 63.80 9.85
C LYS A 25 -51.67 62.47 9.18
N ASN A 26 -52.00 61.44 9.97
CA ASN A 26 -52.64 60.24 9.46
C ASN A 26 -54.15 60.44 9.26
N ASP A 27 -54.85 59.40 8.79
CA ASP A 27 -56.30 59.41 8.55
C ASP A 27 -57.15 59.69 9.80
N PHE A 28 -56.56 59.55 11.00
CA PHE A 28 -57.19 59.83 12.29
C PHE A 28 -56.82 61.19 12.88
N GLY A 29 -56.02 62.00 12.17
CA GLY A 29 -55.56 63.31 12.64
C GLY A 29 -54.42 63.29 13.67
N HIS A 30 -53.80 62.14 13.90
CA HIS A 30 -52.61 62.02 14.75
C HIS A 30 -51.33 62.37 13.97
N ASP A 31 -50.37 63.01 14.63
CA ASP A 31 -49.06 63.30 14.03
C ASP A 31 -48.27 61.99 13.88
N ILE A 32 -47.76 61.75 12.67
CA ILE A 32 -46.94 60.59 12.32
C ILE A 32 -45.61 61.04 11.72
N TYR A 33 -44.53 60.30 12.00
CA TYR A 33 -43.18 60.69 11.57
C TYR A 33 -43.08 60.50 10.05
N ASP A 34 -42.74 61.57 9.33
CA ASP A 34 -42.70 61.56 7.87
C ASP A 34 -41.76 62.65 7.32
N GLY A 35 -40.71 62.24 6.62
CA GLY A 35 -39.58 63.08 6.24
C GLY A 35 -38.38 62.90 7.16
N LYS A 36 -37.45 63.85 7.15
CA LYS A 36 -36.22 63.79 7.96
C LYS A 36 -36.52 64.10 9.43
N GLY A 37 -35.90 63.36 10.34
CA GLY A 37 -36.00 63.63 11.77
C GLY A 37 -35.05 62.82 12.64
N MET A 38 -35.11 63.11 13.94
CA MET A 38 -34.34 62.47 15.00
C MET A 38 -35.30 61.86 16.01
N LEU A 39 -35.07 60.59 16.36
CA LEU A 39 -35.78 59.85 17.40
C LEU A 39 -34.86 59.72 18.61
N PHE A 40 -35.40 59.94 19.80
CA PHE A 40 -34.67 59.92 21.08
C PHE A 40 -35.25 58.84 22.00
N ASP A 41 -34.47 58.36 22.97
CA ASP A 41 -34.95 57.52 24.07
C ASP A 41 -35.46 58.34 25.28
N GLN A 42 -35.88 57.67 26.35
CA GLN A 42 -36.39 58.33 27.57
C GLN A 42 -35.27 58.99 28.39
N GLU A 43 -34.02 58.72 28.10
CA GLU A 43 -32.85 59.35 28.70
C GLU A 43 -32.46 60.63 27.94
N GLY A 44 -32.99 60.81 26.72
CA GLY A 44 -32.72 61.94 25.84
C GLY A 44 -31.58 61.68 24.85
N GLU A 45 -31.09 60.45 24.75
CA GLU A 45 -30.07 60.04 23.79
C GLU A 45 -30.71 59.78 22.42
N VAL A 46 -29.98 60.09 21.35
CA VAL A 46 -30.43 59.80 19.99
C VAL A 46 -30.46 58.29 19.79
N LEU A 47 -31.56 57.77 19.24
CA LEU A 47 -31.72 56.38 18.80
C LEU A 47 -31.58 56.26 17.28
N PHE A 48 -32.06 57.24 16.54
CA PHE A 48 -32.02 57.25 15.08
C PHE A 48 -32.10 58.66 14.52
N GLU A 49 -31.33 58.92 13.48
CA GLU A 49 -31.38 60.13 12.66
C GLU A 49 -31.53 59.71 11.19
N GLY A 50 -32.55 60.17 10.50
CA GLY A 50 -32.75 59.80 9.10
C GLY A 50 -34.14 60.10 8.59
N GLU A 51 -34.50 59.45 7.49
CA GLU A 51 -35.82 59.57 6.87
C GLU A 51 -36.84 58.60 7.49
N PHE A 52 -38.07 59.08 7.61
CA PHE A 52 -39.22 58.33 8.09
C PHE A 52 -40.34 58.36 7.05
N VAL A 53 -41.06 57.25 6.92
CA VAL A 53 -42.33 57.17 6.19
C VAL A 53 -43.33 56.44 7.09
N ASN A 54 -44.39 57.13 7.50
CA ASN A 54 -45.42 56.59 8.39
C ASN A 54 -44.84 55.93 9.67
N HIS A 55 -44.02 56.66 10.43
CA HIS A 55 -43.27 56.18 11.61
C HIS A 55 -42.15 55.17 11.36
N MET A 56 -42.03 54.62 10.16
CA MET A 56 -41.01 53.62 9.86
C MET A 56 -39.75 54.29 9.32
N LYS A 57 -38.58 53.87 9.79
CA LYS A 57 -37.29 54.25 9.22
C LYS A 57 -37.25 53.82 7.76
N GLN A 58 -36.89 54.75 6.88
CA GLN A 58 -36.86 54.57 5.43
C GLN A 58 -35.64 55.30 4.86
N GLY A 59 -35.06 54.81 3.77
CA GLY A 59 -33.92 55.48 3.12
C GLY A 59 -32.67 55.49 4.00
N ASN A 60 -31.77 56.44 3.78
CA ASN A 60 -30.52 56.51 4.53
C ASN A 60 -30.74 57.02 5.96
N GLY A 61 -30.10 56.38 6.94
CA GLY A 61 -30.14 56.81 8.32
C GLY A 61 -28.94 56.34 9.15
N LEU A 62 -28.81 56.98 10.30
CA LEU A 62 -27.84 56.70 11.35
C LEU A 62 -28.59 56.15 12.56
N MET A 63 -28.13 55.03 13.09
CA MET A 63 -28.73 54.39 14.27
C MET A 63 -27.72 54.30 15.39
N TYR A 64 -28.20 54.60 16.59
CA TYR A 64 -27.38 54.75 17.79
C TYR A 64 -27.90 53.86 18.92
N LEU A 65 -27.01 53.47 19.81
CA LEU A 65 -27.32 52.76 21.04
C LEU A 65 -26.42 53.30 22.15
N LYS A 66 -27.02 53.82 23.24
CA LYS A 66 -26.29 54.44 24.36
C LYS A 66 -25.29 55.51 23.90
N GLY A 67 -25.74 56.38 23.00
CA GLY A 67 -24.92 57.47 22.42
C GLY A 67 -23.85 57.03 21.41
N GLN A 68 -23.66 55.73 21.15
CA GLN A 68 -22.71 55.23 20.16
C GLN A 68 -23.41 54.86 18.85
N MET A 69 -22.86 55.29 17.72
CA MET A 69 -23.36 54.87 16.41
C MET A 69 -23.11 53.36 16.25
N ILE A 70 -24.18 52.62 15.94
CA ILE A 70 -24.13 51.17 15.71
C ILE A 70 -24.41 50.79 14.26
N TYR A 71 -25.00 51.69 13.47
CA TYR A 71 -25.24 51.45 12.05
C TYR A 71 -25.41 52.75 11.27
N GLN A 72 -24.88 52.77 10.06
CA GLN A 72 -25.10 53.81 9.06
C GLN A 72 -25.46 53.11 7.74
N GLY A 73 -26.60 53.42 7.14
CA GLY A 73 -26.99 52.79 5.88
C GLY A 73 -28.46 52.96 5.54
N GLU A 74 -28.91 52.16 4.58
CA GLU A 74 -30.30 52.19 4.11
C GLU A 74 -31.25 51.37 5.02
N PHE A 75 -32.47 51.88 5.16
CA PHE A 75 -33.56 51.27 5.88
C PHE A 75 -34.78 51.12 4.97
N ILE A 76 -35.47 49.99 5.07
CA ILE A 76 -36.81 49.80 4.51
C ILE A 76 -37.70 49.24 5.61
N GLN A 77 -38.78 49.97 5.95
CA GLN A 77 -39.73 49.55 6.97
C GLN A 77 -39.07 49.15 8.30
N ASN A 78 -38.22 50.03 8.85
CA ASN A 78 -37.43 49.82 10.08
C ASN A 78 -36.27 48.82 10.00
N LYS A 79 -36.14 48.06 8.92
CA LYS A 79 -35.07 47.06 8.78
C LYS A 79 -33.89 47.58 7.98
N LYS A 80 -32.67 47.22 8.37
CA LYS A 80 -31.46 47.48 7.59
C LYS A 80 -31.57 46.77 6.24
N GLN A 81 -31.27 47.50 5.18
CA GLN A 81 -31.43 47.05 3.81
C GLN A 81 -30.36 47.72 2.95
N GLY A 82 -29.96 47.09 1.83
CA GLY A 82 -29.02 47.73 0.91
C GLY A 82 -27.63 47.87 1.53
N ASN A 83 -26.86 48.86 1.09
CA ASN A 83 -25.50 49.06 1.60
C ASN A 83 -25.52 49.74 2.97
N GLY A 84 -24.67 49.28 3.88
CA GLY A 84 -24.49 49.91 5.17
C GLY A 84 -23.20 49.50 5.87
N ILE A 85 -22.91 50.22 6.95
CA ILE A 85 -21.77 50.03 7.83
C ILE A 85 -22.32 49.76 9.23
N LEU A 86 -22.00 48.60 9.78
CA LEU A 86 -22.30 48.21 11.14
C LEU A 86 -21.08 48.48 12.01
N TYR A 87 -21.30 49.12 13.15
CA TYR A 87 -20.25 49.46 14.11
C TYR A 87 -20.40 48.64 15.37
N LYS A 88 -19.26 48.27 15.98
CA LYS A 88 -19.17 47.63 17.29
C LYS A 88 -18.04 48.31 18.08
N ASP A 89 -18.35 48.77 19.28
CA ASP A 89 -17.41 49.51 20.16
C ASP A 89 -16.72 50.69 19.47
N GLY A 90 -17.47 51.39 18.61
CA GLY A 90 -16.98 52.56 17.85
C GLY A 90 -16.09 52.23 16.64
N MET A 91 -15.87 50.95 16.32
CA MET A 91 -15.12 50.51 15.14
C MET A 91 -16.05 49.88 14.10
N ILE A 92 -15.68 49.94 12.82
CA ILE A 92 -16.40 49.22 11.77
C ILE A 92 -16.28 47.72 12.07
N HIS A 93 -17.41 47.05 12.18
CA HIS A 93 -17.49 45.61 12.35
C HIS A 93 -17.86 44.92 11.03
N TYR A 94 -18.74 45.52 10.24
CA TYR A 94 -19.10 45.03 8.92
C TYR A 94 -19.44 46.19 7.98
N GLU A 95 -18.99 46.11 6.74
CA GLU A 95 -19.36 47.01 5.66
C GLU A 95 -19.83 46.17 4.47
N GLY A 96 -21.06 46.39 4.00
CA GLY A 96 -21.59 45.61 2.88
C GLY A 96 -23.10 45.68 2.77
N HIS A 97 -23.65 44.69 2.08
CA HIS A 97 -25.08 44.64 1.79
C HIS A 97 -25.89 43.95 2.90
N PHE A 98 -27.05 44.52 3.21
CA PHE A 98 -28.00 44.05 4.21
C PHE A 98 -29.33 43.69 3.56
N ARG A 99 -29.98 42.65 4.09
CA ARG A 99 -31.35 42.31 3.77
C ARG A 99 -32.08 41.87 5.03
N ASN A 100 -33.15 42.59 5.38
CA ASN A 100 -33.94 42.32 6.59
C ASN A 100 -33.05 42.20 7.85
N ASP A 101 -32.21 43.20 8.12
CA ASP A 101 -31.30 43.27 9.29
C ASP A 101 -30.08 42.33 9.27
N LEU A 102 -30.00 41.41 8.30
CA LEU A 102 -28.91 40.43 8.17
C LEU A 102 -27.92 40.83 7.08
N MET A 103 -26.64 40.48 7.26
CA MET A 103 -25.62 40.54 6.21
C MET A 103 -26.03 39.60 5.07
N ASP A 104 -26.20 40.12 3.86
CA ASP A 104 -26.72 39.38 2.71
C ASP A 104 -26.18 40.00 1.43
N GLY A 105 -25.44 39.24 0.62
CA GLY A 105 -24.64 39.74 -0.48
C GLY A 105 -23.18 39.95 -0.09
N TYR A 106 -22.43 40.62 -0.95
CA TYR A 106 -21.00 40.87 -0.73
C TYR A 106 -20.78 41.86 0.43
N GLY A 107 -19.78 41.59 1.25
CA GLY A 107 -19.36 42.49 2.32
C GLY A 107 -18.01 42.12 2.93
N ILE A 108 -17.56 43.02 3.80
CA ILE A 108 -16.28 42.97 4.50
C ILE A 108 -16.57 42.92 6.00
N LEU A 109 -16.08 41.88 6.67
CA LEU A 109 -16.20 41.67 8.11
C LEU A 109 -14.86 41.95 8.77
N TYR A 110 -14.84 42.77 9.81
CA TYR A 110 -13.64 43.20 10.52
C TYR A 110 -13.54 42.55 11.91
N TYR A 111 -12.30 42.35 12.35
CA TYR A 111 -12.02 41.87 13.70
C TYR A 111 -12.40 42.89 14.77
N GLU A 112 -12.73 42.37 15.95
CA GLU A 112 -12.83 43.19 17.16
C GLU A 112 -11.44 43.68 17.60
N LYS A 113 -11.41 44.84 18.25
CA LYS A 113 -10.18 45.52 18.67
C LYS A 113 -9.24 44.63 19.48
N ASP A 114 -9.79 43.80 20.36
CA ASP A 114 -9.01 42.94 21.26
C ASP A 114 -8.28 41.81 20.51
N MET A 115 -8.86 41.32 19.41
CA MET A 115 -8.26 40.25 18.59
C MET A 115 -7.05 40.75 17.80
N ILE A 116 -7.07 42.03 17.38
CA ILE A 116 -5.97 42.66 16.64
C ILE A 116 -4.96 43.36 17.55
N ALA A 117 -5.30 43.58 18.83
CA ALA A 117 -4.43 44.30 19.78
C ALA A 117 -2.98 43.77 19.82
N PRO A 118 -2.73 42.45 19.81
CA PRO A 118 -1.36 41.92 19.78
C PRO A 118 -0.59 42.22 18.49
N TYR A 119 -1.26 42.60 17.41
CA TYR A 119 -0.71 42.77 16.07
C TYR A 119 -0.77 44.21 15.55
N GLN A 120 -1.21 45.17 16.36
CA GLN A 120 -1.35 46.57 15.94
C GLN A 120 -0.05 47.18 15.45
N GLU A 121 1.07 46.90 16.13
CA GLU A 121 2.38 47.39 15.72
C GLU A 121 2.80 46.81 14.37
N LEU A 122 2.60 45.50 14.17
CA LEU A 122 2.88 44.82 12.90
C LEU A 122 2.08 45.43 11.74
N ARG A 123 0.76 45.61 11.94
CA ARG A 123 -0.13 46.21 10.93
C ARG A 123 0.23 47.68 10.65
N ALA A 124 0.65 48.44 11.66
CA ALA A 124 1.08 49.83 11.49
C ALA A 124 2.39 49.94 10.70
N GLN A 125 3.32 49.01 10.91
CA GLN A 125 4.59 48.95 10.16
C GLN A 125 4.40 48.42 8.73
N HIS A 126 3.37 47.61 8.50
CA HIS A 126 3.06 46.97 7.22
C HIS A 126 1.58 47.21 6.83
N PRO A 127 1.24 48.38 6.25
CA PRO A 127 -0.15 48.79 6.01
C PRO A 127 -0.97 47.82 5.15
N HIS A 128 -0.34 47.06 4.27
CA HIS A 128 -1.02 46.04 3.45
C HIS A 128 -1.46 44.81 4.25
N LEU A 129 -0.98 44.64 5.50
CA LEU A 129 -1.47 43.65 6.46
C LEU A 129 -2.69 44.15 7.23
N ASP A 130 -3.15 45.38 7.01
CA ASP A 130 -4.41 45.85 7.60
C ASP A 130 -5.63 45.28 6.87
N GLN A 131 -5.71 43.95 6.87
CA GLN A 131 -6.73 43.17 6.19
C GLN A 131 -7.93 42.89 7.11
N PRO A 132 -9.14 42.78 6.54
CA PRO A 132 -10.34 42.42 7.28
C PRO A 132 -10.26 40.97 7.78
N GLN A 133 -11.19 40.56 8.64
CA GLN A 133 -11.34 39.15 9.01
C GLN A 133 -11.78 38.33 7.79
N TYR A 134 -12.75 38.84 7.04
CA TYR A 134 -13.30 38.16 5.87
C TYR A 134 -13.82 39.16 4.84
N GLU A 135 -13.63 38.83 3.57
CA GLU A 135 -14.17 39.54 2.43
C GLU A 135 -14.84 38.52 1.50
N GLY A 136 -16.14 38.69 1.23
CA GLY A 136 -16.88 37.79 0.35
C GLY A 136 -18.39 37.86 0.54
N ASP A 137 -19.07 36.84 0.04
CA ASP A 137 -20.52 36.76 0.03
C ASP A 137 -21.11 36.24 1.35
N PHE A 138 -22.22 36.85 1.76
CA PHE A 138 -23.02 36.47 2.92
C PHE A 138 -24.43 36.07 2.50
N VAL A 139 -25.03 35.11 3.22
CA VAL A 139 -26.46 34.80 3.16
C VAL A 139 -26.98 34.62 4.58
N HIS A 140 -27.96 35.42 4.97
CA HIS A 140 -28.56 35.40 6.32
C HIS A 140 -27.54 35.54 7.46
N GLY A 141 -26.55 36.40 7.29
CA GLY A 141 -25.49 36.62 8.30
C GLY A 141 -24.33 35.61 8.24
N MET A 142 -24.40 34.61 7.35
CA MET A 142 -23.40 33.55 7.27
C MET A 142 -22.57 33.64 6.00
N LYS A 143 -21.27 33.33 6.09
CA LYS A 143 -20.39 33.28 4.91
C LYS A 143 -20.88 32.21 3.96
N LYS A 144 -21.02 32.53 2.67
CA LYS A 144 -21.46 31.58 1.66
C LYS A 144 -20.94 31.97 0.28
N GLY A 145 -20.37 31.02 -0.45
CA GLY A 145 -19.78 31.28 -1.77
C GLY A 145 -18.30 31.62 -1.65
N LYS A 146 -17.74 32.30 -2.65
CA LYS A 146 -16.30 32.58 -2.67
C LYS A 146 -15.95 33.72 -1.72
N GLY A 147 -14.85 33.56 -1.00
CA GLY A 147 -14.32 34.63 -0.16
C GLY A 147 -12.87 34.42 0.24
N LYS A 148 -12.30 35.45 0.85
CA LYS A 148 -10.98 35.45 1.46
C LYS A 148 -11.11 35.66 2.96
N GLN A 149 -10.41 34.84 3.72
CA GLN A 149 -10.30 34.97 5.17
C GLN A 149 -8.84 35.20 5.53
N TYR A 150 -8.60 36.12 6.45
CA TYR A 150 -7.27 36.50 6.90
C TYR A 150 -7.12 36.18 8.37
N TYR A 151 -5.89 35.95 8.82
CA TYR A 151 -5.54 35.86 10.22
C TYR A 151 -5.58 37.24 10.90
N PRO A 152 -5.66 37.31 12.24
CA PRO A 152 -5.62 38.59 12.96
C PRO A 152 -4.35 39.42 12.71
N ASN A 153 -3.23 38.77 12.38
CA ASN A 153 -1.98 39.43 11.99
C ASN A 153 -1.98 40.00 10.55
N GLY A 154 -3.05 39.78 9.77
CA GLY A 154 -3.23 40.33 8.43
C GLY A 154 -2.86 39.41 7.27
N PHE A 155 -2.26 38.25 7.56
CA PHE A 155 -1.86 37.30 6.52
C PHE A 155 -3.06 36.51 5.99
N LEU A 156 -3.07 36.20 4.69
CA LEU A 156 -4.11 35.35 4.09
C LEU A 156 -4.14 33.98 4.78
N GLN A 157 -5.31 33.59 5.28
CA GLN A 157 -5.54 32.27 5.88
C GLN A 157 -6.10 31.31 4.84
N TYR A 158 -7.17 31.73 4.16
CA TYR A 158 -7.90 30.87 3.23
C TYR A 158 -8.51 31.68 2.09
N GLU A 159 -8.47 31.14 0.88
CA GLU A 159 -9.26 31.59 -0.26
C GLU A 159 -9.99 30.40 -0.89
N GLY A 160 -11.31 30.50 -1.04
CA GLY A 160 -12.11 29.38 -1.55
C GLY A 160 -13.60 29.53 -1.28
N ASP A 161 -14.33 28.43 -1.38
CA ASP A 161 -15.77 28.40 -1.13
C ASP A 161 -16.07 28.27 0.38
N PHE A 162 -17.11 28.97 0.82
CA PHE A 162 -17.66 28.87 2.17
C PHE A 162 -19.11 28.40 2.10
N ILE A 163 -19.54 27.63 3.10
CA ILE A 163 -20.95 27.35 3.37
C ILE A 163 -21.17 27.44 4.88
N TRP A 164 -22.07 28.33 5.31
CA TRP A 164 -22.45 28.49 6.70
C TRP A 164 -21.25 28.72 7.64
N HIS A 165 -20.35 29.63 7.26
CA HIS A 165 -19.07 29.94 7.93
C HIS A 165 -17.93 28.93 7.77
N HIS A 166 -18.21 27.71 7.33
CA HIS A 166 -17.19 26.67 7.16
C HIS A 166 -16.55 26.72 5.77
N MET A 167 -15.25 26.41 5.70
CA MET A 167 -14.55 26.15 4.44
C MET A 167 -15.18 24.91 3.79
N GLN A 168 -15.53 25.04 2.52
CA GLN A 168 -16.23 24.02 1.75
C GLN A 168 -15.69 24.01 0.33
N GLY A 169 -15.89 22.91 -0.42
CA GLY A 169 -15.60 22.91 -1.85
C GLY A 169 -14.11 23.17 -2.12
N ALA A 170 -13.78 23.81 -3.24
CA ALA A 170 -12.38 24.01 -3.61
C ALA A 170 -11.80 25.25 -2.91
N GLY A 171 -10.58 25.12 -2.37
CA GLY A 171 -9.90 26.23 -1.74
C GLY A 171 -8.41 26.02 -1.53
N LYS A 172 -7.76 27.09 -1.08
CA LYS A 172 -6.36 27.14 -0.69
C LYS A 172 -6.24 27.62 0.74
N LEU A 173 -5.48 26.87 1.55
CA LEU A 173 -5.19 27.17 2.94
C LEU A 173 -3.70 27.43 3.08
N TYR A 174 -3.35 28.48 3.82
CA TYR A 174 -1.98 28.94 4.03
C TYR A 174 -1.53 28.73 5.47
N TYR A 175 -0.21 28.64 5.72
CA TYR A 175 0.30 28.51 7.08
C TYR A 175 0.09 29.78 7.92
N PRO A 176 -0.08 29.68 9.25
CA PRO A 176 -0.09 30.86 10.11
C PRO A 176 1.30 31.51 10.16
N ALA A 177 1.34 32.85 10.11
CA ALA A 177 2.58 33.63 10.17
C ALA A 177 2.99 33.91 11.63
N GLU A 178 3.50 32.91 12.34
CA GLU A 178 3.95 33.04 13.74
C GLU A 178 5.23 33.87 13.88
N SER A 179 6.15 33.75 12.91
CA SER A 179 7.39 34.50 12.82
C SER A 179 7.70 34.78 11.34
N PRO A 180 7.02 35.76 10.75
CA PRO A 180 7.06 35.98 9.31
C PRO A 180 8.46 36.42 8.86
N THR A 181 8.90 35.87 7.73
CA THR A 181 10.10 36.29 7.02
C THR A 181 9.90 37.66 6.36
N THR A 182 10.99 38.33 5.96
CA THR A 182 10.92 39.60 5.23
C THR A 182 10.09 39.48 3.94
N GLU A 183 10.16 38.34 3.25
CA GLU A 183 9.41 38.11 2.01
C GLU A 183 7.91 37.94 2.27
N GLU A 184 7.55 37.17 3.29
CA GLU A 184 6.15 37.04 3.73
C GLU A 184 5.59 38.41 4.15
N LEU A 185 6.37 39.21 4.91
CA LEU A 185 5.98 40.57 5.28
C LEU A 185 5.77 41.49 4.07
N VAL A 186 6.45 41.27 2.95
CA VAL A 186 6.25 42.07 1.72
C VAL A 186 4.97 41.66 0.99
N HIS A 187 4.66 40.35 0.94
CA HIS A 187 3.56 39.84 0.12
C HIS A 187 2.23 39.66 0.88
N GLY A 188 2.26 39.57 2.21
CA GLY A 188 1.07 39.35 3.05
C GLY A 188 0.45 37.95 2.91
N VAL A 189 1.19 37.02 2.32
CA VAL A 189 0.80 35.63 2.14
C VAL A 189 1.97 34.76 2.58
N THR A 190 1.68 33.70 3.32
CA THR A 190 2.68 32.71 3.75
C THR A 190 2.75 31.57 2.74
N THR A 191 3.54 30.55 3.04
CA THR A 191 3.56 29.34 2.23
C THR A 191 2.18 28.68 2.17
N LEU A 192 1.77 28.27 0.97
CA LEU A 192 0.59 27.42 0.76
C LEU A 192 0.76 26.14 1.56
N HIS A 193 -0.24 25.74 2.34
CA HIS A 193 -0.23 24.50 3.12
C HIS A 193 -1.04 23.41 2.42
N TYR A 194 -2.21 23.77 1.88
CA TYR A 194 -3.08 22.83 1.19
C TYR A 194 -3.85 23.50 0.06
N GLU A 195 -3.97 22.80 -1.06
CA GLU A 195 -4.85 23.15 -2.18
C GLU A 195 -5.70 21.92 -2.53
N GLY A 196 -7.02 22.04 -2.43
CA GLY A 196 -7.89 20.88 -2.64
C GLY A 196 -9.32 21.16 -2.22
N HIS A 197 -10.06 20.09 -1.89
CA HIS A 197 -11.43 20.22 -1.43
C HIS A 197 -11.53 20.24 0.10
N PHE A 198 -12.56 20.91 0.60
CA PHE A 198 -12.89 21.03 2.01
C PHE A 198 -14.33 20.58 2.25
N PHE A 199 -14.56 20.03 3.44
CA PHE A 199 -15.89 19.73 3.97
C PHE A 199 -15.87 20.03 5.47
N GLU A 200 -16.68 20.98 5.93
CA GLU A 200 -16.75 21.39 7.34
C GLU A 200 -15.35 21.70 7.93
N ASP A 201 -14.60 22.59 7.27
CA ASP A 201 -13.24 23.02 7.65
C ASP A 201 -12.12 21.98 7.52
N MET A 202 -12.45 20.71 7.22
CA MET A 202 -11.48 19.63 7.07
C MET A 202 -11.12 19.38 5.61
N LYS A 203 -9.87 18.99 5.35
CA LYS A 203 -9.43 18.53 4.02
C LYS A 203 -10.26 17.29 3.63
N HIS A 204 -10.82 17.32 2.43
CA HIS A 204 -11.69 16.26 1.92
C HIS A 204 -11.48 16.09 0.41
N GLY A 205 -11.82 14.93 -0.16
CA GLY A 205 -11.72 14.71 -1.60
C GLY A 205 -10.28 14.82 -2.11
N LYS A 206 -10.08 15.35 -3.33
CA LYS A 206 -8.74 15.46 -3.92
C LYS A 206 -8.04 16.74 -3.45
N GLY A 207 -6.76 16.63 -3.09
CA GLY A 207 -5.93 17.79 -2.76
C GLY A 207 -4.43 17.51 -2.75
N LYS A 208 -3.67 18.57 -2.48
CA LYS A 208 -2.20 18.63 -2.42
C LYS A 208 -1.78 19.27 -1.11
N VAL A 209 -0.76 18.72 -0.48
CA VAL A 209 -0.15 19.24 0.76
C VAL A 209 1.27 19.68 0.48
N TYR A 210 1.63 20.83 1.03
CA TYR A 210 2.94 21.45 0.86
C TYR A 210 3.58 21.71 2.22
N SER A 211 4.90 21.58 2.29
CA SER A 211 5.70 21.90 3.47
C SER A 211 5.79 23.41 3.70
N LYS A 212 6.30 23.84 4.86
CA LYS A 212 6.58 25.27 5.14
C LYS A 212 7.59 25.90 4.17
N GLN A 213 8.40 25.10 3.48
CA GLN A 213 9.33 25.53 2.43
C GLN A 213 8.70 25.56 1.02
N GLY A 214 7.41 25.22 0.90
CA GLY A 214 6.66 25.23 -0.37
C GLY A 214 6.88 23.98 -1.21
N ILE A 215 7.46 22.92 -0.63
CA ILE A 215 7.73 21.67 -1.33
C ILE A 215 6.48 20.80 -1.26
N LEU A 216 6.02 20.26 -2.39
CA LEU A 216 4.91 19.32 -2.45
C LEU A 216 5.30 18.05 -1.66
N GLU A 217 4.57 17.71 -0.61
CA GLU A 217 4.81 16.54 0.23
C GLU A 217 3.90 15.37 -0.14
N ALA A 218 2.65 15.67 -0.53
CA ALA A 218 1.66 14.66 -0.85
C ALA A 218 0.58 15.19 -1.82
N GLU A 219 0.08 14.32 -2.69
CA GLU A 219 -1.14 14.56 -3.48
C GLU A 219 -2.02 13.31 -3.54
N GLY A 220 -3.34 13.48 -3.42
CA GLY A 220 -4.25 12.34 -3.43
C GLY A 220 -5.61 12.62 -2.81
N GLN A 221 -6.24 11.57 -2.33
CA GLN A 221 -7.55 11.62 -1.67
C GLN A 221 -7.42 11.86 -0.15
N PHE A 222 -8.34 12.64 0.40
CA PHE A 222 -8.42 13.04 1.79
C PHE A 222 -9.84 12.82 2.33
N LYS A 223 -9.92 12.49 3.61
CA LYS A 223 -11.16 12.44 4.37
C LYS A 223 -10.84 12.83 5.81
N GLU A 224 -11.55 13.83 6.34
CA GLU A 224 -11.40 14.28 7.74
C GLU A 224 -9.92 14.61 8.06
N ASP A 225 -9.30 15.46 7.24
CA ASP A 225 -7.88 15.86 7.30
C ASP A 225 -6.84 14.76 7.00
N ALA A 226 -7.25 13.50 6.98
CA ALA A 226 -6.35 12.38 6.78
C ALA A 226 -6.33 11.92 5.32
N MET A 227 -5.14 11.60 4.82
CA MET A 227 -4.98 11.03 3.48
C MET A 227 -5.54 9.60 3.47
N THR A 228 -6.43 9.28 2.52
CA THR A 228 -7.06 7.97 2.40
C THR A 228 -7.28 7.60 0.94
N GLY A 229 -7.22 6.32 0.58
CA GLY A 229 -7.33 5.88 -0.80
C GLY A 229 -6.05 6.12 -1.59
N GLN A 230 -6.15 6.30 -2.90
CA GLN A 230 -4.97 6.44 -3.76
C GLN A 230 -4.29 7.80 -3.59
N GLY A 231 -2.96 7.77 -3.42
CA GLY A 231 -2.14 8.96 -3.23
C GLY A 231 -0.68 8.76 -3.61
N THR A 232 0.02 9.89 -3.73
CA THR A 232 1.46 9.97 -3.98
C THR A 232 2.10 10.80 -2.88
N LEU A 233 3.19 10.30 -2.31
CA LEU A 233 4.07 11.02 -1.38
C LEU A 233 5.35 11.39 -2.10
N TYR A 234 5.98 12.50 -1.73
CA TYR A 234 7.16 13.03 -2.40
C TYR A 234 8.34 13.21 -1.43
N TYR A 235 9.55 13.13 -1.98
CA TYR A 235 10.78 13.60 -1.35
C TYR A 235 10.92 15.12 -1.51
N ALA A 236 11.86 15.71 -0.75
CA ALA A 236 12.13 17.14 -0.81
C ALA A 236 12.61 17.61 -2.20
N ASN A 237 13.18 16.70 -2.99
CA ASN A 237 13.64 16.94 -4.36
C ASN A 237 12.50 16.86 -5.42
N GLY A 238 11.25 16.62 -4.99
CA GLY A 238 10.08 16.52 -5.85
C GLY A 238 9.86 15.16 -6.52
N GLN A 239 10.74 14.18 -6.27
CA GLN A 239 10.50 12.82 -6.74
C GLN A 239 9.49 12.10 -5.85
N ALA A 240 8.66 11.23 -6.46
CA ALA A 240 7.77 10.38 -5.69
C ALA A 240 8.60 9.49 -4.74
N SER A 241 8.24 9.46 -3.46
CA SER A 241 8.75 8.49 -2.50
C SER A 241 7.83 7.27 -2.43
N TYR A 242 6.53 7.45 -2.65
CA TYR A 242 5.53 6.40 -2.63
C TYR A 242 4.36 6.71 -3.55
N ILE A 243 3.85 5.72 -4.27
CA ILE A 243 2.61 5.79 -5.04
C ILE A 243 1.77 4.57 -4.67
N GLY A 244 0.58 4.77 -4.11
CA GLY A 244 -0.28 3.64 -3.73
C GLY A 244 -1.43 4.04 -2.83
N GLU A 245 -1.98 3.06 -2.14
CA GLU A 245 -3.08 3.26 -1.20
C GLU A 245 -2.59 3.77 0.17
N LEU A 246 -3.35 4.68 0.77
CA LEU A 246 -3.12 5.20 2.11
C LEU A 246 -4.37 5.04 2.96
N VAL A 247 -4.17 4.82 4.26
CA VAL A 247 -5.22 4.85 5.27
C VAL A 247 -4.72 5.69 6.44
N ASN A 248 -5.44 6.76 6.77
CA ASN A 248 -5.08 7.70 7.83
C ASN A 248 -3.66 8.27 7.69
N GLY A 249 -3.24 8.60 6.46
CA GLY A 249 -1.91 9.12 6.15
C GLY A 249 -0.78 8.08 6.13
N LYS A 250 -1.07 6.82 6.41
CA LYS A 250 -0.08 5.72 6.39
C LYS A 250 -0.22 4.88 5.14
N LYS A 251 0.90 4.37 4.61
CA LYS A 251 0.91 3.45 3.46
C LYS A 251 0.13 2.19 3.82
N HIS A 252 -0.79 1.78 2.96
CA HIS A 252 -1.65 0.63 3.18
C HIS A 252 -2.00 -0.01 1.83
N GLY A 253 -2.27 -1.32 1.80
CA GLY A 253 -2.57 -2.02 0.54
C GLY A 253 -1.39 -1.95 -0.44
N ARG A 254 -1.69 -2.08 -1.74
CA ARG A 254 -0.66 -2.14 -2.77
C ARG A 254 -0.06 -0.78 -3.09
N GLY A 255 1.26 -0.70 -3.18
CA GLY A 255 1.96 0.49 -3.67
C GLY A 255 3.41 0.26 -4.10
N ASP A 256 3.94 1.27 -4.78
CA ASP A 256 5.32 1.37 -5.24
C ASP A 256 6.08 2.37 -4.36
N TYR A 257 7.24 1.96 -3.86
CA TYR A 257 8.14 2.78 -3.05
C TYR A 257 9.45 2.99 -3.79
N PHE A 258 9.88 4.25 -3.86
CA PHE A 258 10.97 4.73 -4.70
C PHE A 258 12.12 5.23 -3.84
N ASN A 259 13.33 5.32 -4.40
CA ASN A 259 14.44 6.06 -3.81
C ASN A 259 14.48 7.52 -4.34
N GLU A 260 15.40 8.34 -3.83
CA GLU A 260 15.60 9.74 -4.27
C GLU A 260 16.16 9.90 -5.71
N GLU A 261 16.36 8.81 -6.44
CA GLU A 261 16.72 8.81 -7.87
C GLU A 261 15.54 8.38 -8.77
N GLY A 262 14.39 8.02 -8.17
CA GLY A 262 13.17 7.63 -8.87
C GLY A 262 13.14 6.14 -9.23
N LYS A 263 14.06 5.34 -8.69
CA LYS A 263 14.08 3.89 -8.87
C LYS A 263 13.14 3.24 -7.86
N ILE A 264 12.24 2.38 -8.35
CA ILE A 264 11.42 1.52 -7.50
C ILE A 264 12.35 0.59 -6.70
N ILE A 265 12.29 0.69 -5.38
CA ILE A 265 13.02 -0.16 -4.44
C ILE A 265 12.11 -1.19 -3.76
N TYR A 266 10.79 -1.01 -3.85
CA TYR A 266 9.80 -2.00 -3.43
C TYR A 266 8.48 -1.77 -4.17
N SER A 267 7.81 -2.84 -4.60
CA SER A 267 6.47 -2.82 -5.19
C SER A 267 5.70 -3.98 -4.56
N GLY A 268 4.70 -3.71 -3.74
CA GLY A 268 3.99 -4.74 -2.98
C GLY A 268 2.99 -4.18 -1.98
N GLU A 269 2.60 -5.02 -1.02
CA GLU A 269 1.60 -4.69 -0.01
C GLU A 269 2.21 -3.93 1.19
N PHE A 270 1.46 -3.00 1.75
CA PHE A 270 1.79 -2.24 2.93
C PHE A 270 0.70 -2.38 3.99
N ILE A 271 1.09 -2.40 5.26
CA ILE A 271 0.15 -2.23 6.38
C ILE A 271 0.77 -1.24 7.36
N HIS A 272 0.15 -0.06 7.51
CA HIS A 272 0.57 0.98 8.47
C HIS A 272 2.05 1.37 8.31
N ASP A 273 2.48 1.67 7.07
CA ASP A 273 3.85 2.02 6.66
C ASP A 273 4.86 0.86 6.60
N GLU A 274 4.51 -0.32 7.13
CA GLU A 274 5.35 -1.51 7.05
C GLU A 274 5.15 -2.24 5.73
N ARG A 275 6.26 -2.66 5.10
CA ARG A 275 6.25 -3.48 3.90
C ARG A 275 5.90 -4.91 4.26
N LEU A 276 5.01 -5.54 3.49
CA LEU A 276 4.70 -6.95 3.61
C LEU A 276 5.23 -7.70 2.39
N ARG A 277 6.43 -8.27 2.51
CA ARG A 277 6.92 -9.21 1.49
C ARG A 277 6.16 -10.54 1.50
N ILE A 278 5.74 -11.00 2.67
CA ILE A 278 4.96 -12.22 2.84
C ILE A 278 3.57 -11.83 3.34
N THR A 279 2.59 -11.83 2.45
CA THR A 279 1.18 -11.60 2.83
C THR A 279 0.59 -12.86 3.48
N PRO A 280 -0.54 -12.76 4.22
CA PRO A 280 -1.23 -13.93 4.75
C PRO A 280 -1.60 -14.96 3.67
N GLU A 281 -1.90 -14.54 2.45
CA GLU A 281 -2.17 -15.43 1.31
C GLU A 281 -0.91 -16.17 0.86
N ILE A 282 0.21 -15.46 0.76
CA ILE A 282 1.51 -16.05 0.41
C ILE A 282 1.94 -17.05 1.49
N GLU A 283 1.74 -16.72 2.77
CA GLU A 283 2.07 -17.62 3.88
C GLU A 283 1.29 -18.94 3.77
N ARG A 284 -0.01 -18.90 3.40
CA ARG A 284 -0.81 -20.11 3.16
C ARG A 284 -0.28 -20.96 2.00
N GLU A 285 0.17 -20.34 0.91
CA GLU A 285 0.76 -21.09 -0.21
C GLU A 285 2.12 -21.71 0.18
N ILE A 286 2.94 -21.01 0.97
CA ILE A 286 4.17 -21.57 1.53
C ILE A 286 3.86 -22.75 2.44
N GLU A 287 2.89 -22.62 3.35
CA GLU A 287 2.46 -23.71 4.25
C GLU A 287 1.99 -24.93 3.46
N LYS A 288 1.22 -24.73 2.38
CA LYS A 288 0.77 -25.82 1.50
C LYS A 288 1.94 -26.53 0.82
N LEU A 289 2.94 -25.80 0.33
CA LEU A 289 4.14 -26.38 -0.28
C LEU A 289 5.04 -27.08 0.76
N GLN A 290 5.15 -26.54 1.97
CA GLN A 290 5.81 -27.20 3.09
C GLN A 290 5.09 -28.50 3.46
N GLN A 291 3.76 -28.50 3.50
CA GLN A 291 2.99 -29.74 3.70
C GLN A 291 3.20 -30.75 2.56
N GLN A 292 3.32 -30.30 1.31
CA GLN A 292 3.67 -31.18 0.19
C GLN A 292 5.07 -31.79 0.38
N LEU A 293 6.05 -31.01 0.82
CA LEU A 293 7.39 -31.50 1.16
C LEU A 293 7.32 -32.52 2.30
N ASP A 294 6.58 -32.23 3.37
CA ASP A 294 6.45 -33.08 4.55
C ASP A 294 5.74 -34.41 4.26
N ARG A 295 4.82 -34.42 3.29
CA ARG A 295 4.11 -35.63 2.81
C ARG A 295 4.99 -36.56 1.97
N LEU A 296 6.12 -36.11 1.43
CA LEU A 296 7.04 -37.01 0.74
C LEU A 296 7.52 -38.08 1.73
N VAL A 297 7.52 -39.35 1.32
CA VAL A 297 7.97 -40.44 2.18
C VAL A 297 9.44 -40.25 2.55
N GLY A 298 9.78 -40.44 3.83
CA GLY A 298 11.14 -40.34 4.36
C GLY A 298 11.77 -38.94 4.30
N LEU A 299 13.08 -38.89 4.01
CA LEU A 299 13.89 -37.67 3.86
C LEU A 299 14.05 -36.79 5.11
N PRO A 300 14.31 -37.35 6.31
CA PRO A 300 14.35 -36.56 7.55
C PRO A 300 15.43 -35.48 7.51
N ASN A 301 16.62 -35.80 7.01
CA ASN A 301 17.74 -34.86 6.92
C ASN A 301 17.46 -33.75 5.90
N ALA A 302 16.99 -34.12 4.70
CA ALA A 302 16.68 -33.14 3.66
C ALA A 302 15.55 -32.19 4.08
N LYS A 303 14.46 -32.72 4.66
CA LYS A 303 13.34 -31.91 5.18
C LYS A 303 13.82 -30.92 6.23
N LYS A 304 14.63 -31.38 7.19
CA LYS A 304 15.18 -30.52 8.25
C LYS A 304 16.00 -29.36 7.69
N GLU A 305 16.93 -29.64 6.78
CA GLU A 305 17.78 -28.59 6.19
C GLU A 305 16.98 -27.60 5.35
N LEU A 306 15.99 -28.06 4.60
CA LEU A 306 15.13 -27.18 3.80
C LEU A 306 14.22 -26.31 4.69
N HIS A 307 13.64 -26.85 5.76
CA HIS A 307 12.86 -26.06 6.72
C HIS A 307 13.72 -25.00 7.40
N ASN A 308 14.96 -25.33 7.78
CA ASN A 308 15.91 -24.35 8.32
C ASN A 308 16.16 -23.21 7.32
N LEU A 309 16.34 -23.54 6.05
CA LEU A 309 16.60 -22.55 4.99
C LEU A 309 15.37 -21.66 4.72
N ILE A 310 14.17 -22.25 4.68
CA ILE A 310 12.91 -21.51 4.54
C ILE A 310 12.75 -20.53 5.70
N ASN A 311 12.93 -20.99 6.94
CA ASN A 311 12.82 -20.14 8.13
C ASN A 311 13.87 -19.03 8.13
N PHE A 312 15.10 -19.35 7.71
CA PHE A 312 16.16 -18.36 7.57
C PHE A 312 15.78 -17.26 6.56
N ILE A 313 15.27 -17.63 5.38
CA ILE A 313 14.81 -16.66 4.36
C ILE A 313 13.67 -15.79 4.91
N LYS A 314 12.68 -16.38 5.60
CA LYS A 314 11.58 -15.64 6.24
C LYS A 314 12.10 -14.58 7.21
N ILE A 315 13.04 -14.94 8.09
CA ILE A 315 13.63 -14.00 9.04
C ILE A 315 14.44 -12.89 8.35
N GLN A 316 15.18 -13.22 7.29
CA GLN A 316 15.94 -12.21 6.54
C GLN A 316 15.01 -11.23 5.83
N SER A 317 13.89 -11.71 5.28
CA SER A 317 12.85 -10.84 4.74
C SER A 317 12.30 -9.91 5.81
N LEU A 318 11.94 -10.45 6.98
CA LEU A 318 11.40 -9.67 8.10
C LEU A 318 12.37 -8.59 8.57
N ARG A 319 13.68 -8.89 8.61
CA ARG A 319 14.73 -7.91 8.94
C ARG A 319 14.74 -6.74 7.96
N VAL A 320 14.69 -7.03 6.66
CA VAL A 320 14.66 -6.01 5.60
C VAL A 320 13.37 -5.19 5.67
N ASP A 321 12.24 -5.84 5.95
CA ASP A 321 10.94 -5.18 6.12
C ASP A 321 10.95 -4.20 7.30
N HIS A 322 11.75 -4.49 8.34
CA HIS A 322 11.99 -3.61 9.50
C HIS A 322 13.18 -2.63 9.31
N GLY A 323 13.69 -2.48 8.08
CA GLY A 323 14.77 -1.53 7.77
C GLY A 323 16.15 -1.93 8.31
N LEU A 324 16.32 -3.18 8.78
CA LEU A 324 17.61 -3.70 9.22
C LEU A 324 18.45 -4.15 8.01
N THR A 325 19.76 -4.11 8.18
CA THR A 325 20.68 -4.66 7.17
C THR A 325 20.56 -6.18 7.10
N SER A 326 20.46 -6.68 5.86
CA SER A 326 20.70 -8.08 5.51
C SER A 326 22.05 -8.20 4.81
N PHE A 327 22.80 -9.26 5.08
CA PHE A 327 23.99 -9.57 4.30
C PHE A 327 23.61 -10.37 3.04
N PRO A 328 24.40 -10.29 1.95
CA PRO A 328 24.16 -11.09 0.75
C PRO A 328 24.24 -12.58 1.07
N ILE A 329 23.20 -13.33 0.74
CA ILE A 329 23.12 -14.79 0.95
C ILE A 329 23.11 -15.46 -0.42
N THR A 330 23.82 -16.58 -0.55
CA THR A 330 23.72 -17.45 -1.73
C THR A 330 22.68 -18.53 -1.48
N TYR A 331 21.70 -18.67 -2.37
CA TYR A 331 20.60 -19.64 -2.22
C TYR A 331 20.80 -20.92 -3.04
N HIS A 332 22.00 -21.10 -3.62
CA HIS A 332 22.37 -22.29 -4.38
C HIS A 332 22.54 -23.51 -3.46
N LEU A 333 22.15 -24.69 -3.95
CA LEU A 333 22.05 -25.92 -3.16
C LEU A 333 22.88 -27.05 -3.76
N VAL A 334 23.39 -27.93 -2.90
CA VAL A 334 24.03 -29.20 -3.28
C VAL A 334 23.15 -30.34 -2.80
N PHE A 335 22.66 -31.17 -3.72
CA PHE A 335 21.83 -32.34 -3.43
C PHE A 335 22.64 -33.62 -3.62
N SER A 336 23.03 -34.26 -2.52
CA SER A 336 23.87 -35.46 -2.53
C SER A 336 23.08 -36.69 -2.13
N GLY A 337 23.13 -37.76 -2.94
CA GLY A 337 22.53 -39.05 -2.58
C GLY A 337 22.21 -39.96 -3.77
N ASN A 338 21.82 -41.20 -3.49
CA ASN A 338 21.57 -42.23 -4.51
C ASN A 338 20.37 -41.89 -5.44
N PRO A 339 20.25 -42.53 -6.62
CA PRO A 339 19.14 -42.33 -7.54
C PRO A 339 17.80 -42.68 -6.87
N GLY A 340 16.74 -41.99 -7.28
CA GLY A 340 15.38 -42.29 -6.80
C GLY A 340 15.09 -41.88 -5.36
N THR A 341 15.95 -41.11 -4.70
CA THR A 341 15.72 -40.55 -3.34
C THR A 341 14.90 -39.24 -3.34
N GLY A 342 14.34 -38.81 -4.48
CA GLY A 342 13.43 -37.66 -4.52
C GLY A 342 14.06 -36.28 -4.73
N LYS A 343 15.37 -36.19 -5.03
CA LYS A 343 16.10 -34.93 -5.33
C LYS A 343 15.35 -33.99 -6.27
N THR A 344 14.97 -34.46 -7.46
CA THR A 344 14.28 -33.66 -8.49
C THR A 344 12.90 -33.18 -8.02
N THR A 345 12.17 -34.01 -7.27
CA THR A 345 10.85 -33.65 -6.70
C THR A 345 10.98 -32.52 -5.69
N VAL A 346 11.95 -32.64 -4.78
CA VAL A 346 12.24 -31.62 -3.76
C VAL A 346 12.72 -30.31 -4.40
N ALA A 347 13.55 -30.38 -5.44
CA ALA A 347 14.04 -29.22 -6.17
C ALA A 347 12.90 -28.40 -6.83
N ARG A 348 11.84 -29.06 -7.30
CA ARG A 348 10.65 -28.38 -7.84
C ARG A 348 9.86 -27.65 -6.75
N ILE A 349 9.67 -28.30 -5.60
CA ILE A 349 8.93 -27.72 -4.46
C ILE A 349 9.69 -26.50 -3.92
N ILE A 350 11.00 -26.61 -3.69
CA ILE A 350 11.79 -25.50 -3.15
C ILE A 350 11.82 -24.31 -4.11
N GLY A 351 11.84 -24.54 -5.43
CA GLY A 351 11.72 -23.46 -6.42
C GLY A 351 10.42 -22.66 -6.30
N GLN A 352 9.30 -23.34 -6.05
CA GLN A 352 8.01 -22.66 -5.80
C GLN A 352 8.01 -21.93 -4.46
N ILE A 353 8.58 -22.53 -3.40
CA ILE A 353 8.67 -21.87 -2.10
C ILE A 353 9.53 -20.59 -2.20
N TYR A 354 10.67 -20.66 -2.88
CA TYR A 354 11.54 -19.50 -3.11
C TYR A 354 10.88 -18.39 -3.90
N LYS A 355 10.00 -18.72 -4.84
CA LYS A 355 9.17 -17.73 -5.52
C LYS A 355 8.26 -17.00 -4.53
N HIS A 356 7.54 -17.74 -3.69
CA HIS A 356 6.65 -17.15 -2.70
C HIS A 356 7.40 -16.34 -1.63
N LEU A 357 8.63 -16.73 -1.30
CA LEU A 357 9.51 -15.99 -0.40
C LEU A 357 10.20 -14.78 -1.05
N GLY A 358 9.96 -14.52 -2.35
CA GLY A 358 10.55 -13.39 -3.07
C GLY A 358 12.04 -13.56 -3.41
N VAL A 359 12.57 -14.78 -3.34
CA VAL A 359 13.94 -15.12 -3.78
C VAL A 359 14.01 -15.31 -5.31
N LEU A 360 12.90 -15.75 -5.92
CA LEU A 360 12.79 -15.99 -7.36
C LEU A 360 11.55 -15.29 -7.92
N SER A 361 11.62 -14.74 -9.14
CA SER A 361 10.45 -14.09 -9.77
C SER A 361 9.37 -15.07 -10.25
N SER A 362 9.71 -16.31 -10.60
CA SER A 362 8.79 -17.30 -11.21
C SER A 362 8.77 -18.68 -10.52
N GLY A 363 9.92 -19.16 -10.02
CA GLY A 363 10.05 -20.46 -9.36
C GLY A 363 9.95 -21.68 -10.29
N HIS A 364 9.96 -21.49 -11.61
CA HIS A 364 9.92 -22.59 -12.57
C HIS A 364 11.22 -23.41 -12.51
N PHE A 365 11.17 -24.63 -13.02
CA PHE A 365 12.24 -25.62 -12.89
C PHE A 365 12.80 -25.98 -14.26
N VAL A 366 14.12 -25.85 -14.43
CA VAL A 366 14.86 -26.23 -15.63
C VAL A 366 15.88 -27.29 -15.25
N GLU A 367 15.85 -28.42 -15.94
CA GLU A 367 16.73 -29.57 -15.70
C GLU A 367 17.73 -29.71 -16.84
N THR A 368 18.99 -29.99 -16.51
CA THR A 368 20.07 -30.24 -17.48
C THR A 368 21.10 -31.20 -16.89
N ASP A 369 21.96 -31.73 -17.75
CA ASP A 369 23.13 -32.53 -17.43
C ASP A 369 24.37 -31.97 -18.16
N ARG A 370 25.47 -32.74 -18.20
CA ARG A 370 26.66 -32.40 -19.00
C ARG A 370 26.32 -32.19 -20.47
N ALA A 371 25.49 -33.04 -21.07
CA ALA A 371 25.15 -32.95 -22.49
C ALA A 371 24.38 -31.66 -22.82
N GLY A 372 23.61 -31.13 -21.86
CA GLY A 372 22.92 -29.84 -21.98
C GLY A 372 23.81 -28.62 -21.77
N LEU A 373 24.96 -28.74 -21.08
CA LEU A 373 25.82 -27.59 -20.74
C LEU A 373 27.12 -27.53 -21.55
N VAL A 374 27.74 -28.67 -21.85
CA VAL A 374 29.03 -28.74 -22.53
C VAL A 374 28.82 -28.92 -24.04
N ALA A 375 29.55 -28.14 -24.85
CA ALA A 375 29.53 -28.27 -26.31
C ALA A 375 30.70 -29.14 -26.80
N GLY A 376 30.60 -29.66 -28.03
CA GLY A 376 31.67 -30.45 -28.66
C GLY A 376 32.77 -29.62 -29.33
N TYR A 377 32.64 -28.29 -29.35
CA TYR A 377 33.53 -27.38 -30.06
C TYR A 377 33.97 -26.22 -29.16
N VAL A 378 35.22 -25.76 -29.33
CA VAL A 378 35.84 -24.69 -28.55
C VAL A 378 35.05 -23.37 -28.67
N GLY A 379 34.77 -22.73 -27.53
CA GLY A 379 34.08 -21.44 -27.46
C GLY A 379 32.56 -21.49 -27.61
N GLN A 380 31.97 -22.68 -27.79
CA GLN A 380 30.51 -22.85 -27.82
C GLN A 380 29.92 -23.21 -26.46
N THR A 381 30.74 -23.69 -25.52
CA THR A 381 30.27 -24.13 -24.20
C THR A 381 29.71 -22.95 -23.41
N ALA A 382 30.41 -21.81 -23.37
CA ALA A 382 29.91 -20.62 -22.67
C ALA A 382 28.53 -20.15 -23.20
N LEU A 383 28.33 -20.16 -24.52
CA LEU A 383 27.06 -19.79 -25.15
C LEU A 383 25.92 -20.75 -24.75
N LYS A 384 26.23 -22.04 -24.71
CA LYS A 384 25.26 -23.09 -24.35
C LYS A 384 24.85 -22.99 -22.89
N VAL A 385 25.79 -22.78 -21.98
CA VAL A 385 25.50 -22.50 -20.56
C VAL A 385 24.63 -21.26 -20.45
N GLN A 386 24.96 -20.17 -21.16
CA GLN A 386 24.20 -18.93 -21.10
C GLN A 386 22.76 -19.12 -21.60
N GLU A 387 22.53 -19.93 -22.63
CA GLU A 387 21.18 -20.26 -23.11
C GLU A 387 20.35 -20.97 -22.05
N VAL A 388 20.93 -21.98 -21.38
CA VAL A 388 20.26 -22.74 -20.33
C VAL A 388 20.01 -21.87 -19.09
N VAL A 389 20.99 -21.05 -18.69
CA VAL A 389 20.86 -20.09 -17.60
C VAL A 389 19.75 -19.07 -17.88
N ASN A 390 19.67 -18.54 -19.11
CA ASN A 390 18.62 -17.62 -19.50
C ASN A 390 17.23 -18.26 -19.43
N LYS A 391 17.11 -19.55 -19.79
CA LYS A 391 15.86 -20.32 -19.64
C LYS A 391 15.48 -20.51 -18.17
N ALA A 392 16.46 -20.58 -17.26
CA ALA A 392 16.25 -20.78 -15.82
C ALA A 392 16.15 -19.49 -15.01
N LYS A 393 16.36 -18.32 -15.65
CA LYS A 393 16.27 -17.02 -14.98
C LYS A 393 14.85 -16.80 -14.44
N GLY A 394 14.76 -16.47 -13.16
CA GLY A 394 13.53 -16.41 -12.39
C GLY A 394 13.13 -17.73 -11.74
N GLY A 395 13.95 -18.77 -11.90
CA GLY A 395 13.64 -20.14 -11.47
C GLY A 395 14.86 -20.87 -10.91
N VAL A 396 14.75 -22.20 -10.97
CA VAL A 396 15.77 -23.15 -10.52
C VAL A 396 16.41 -23.82 -11.72
N LEU A 397 17.74 -23.72 -11.83
CA LEU A 397 18.57 -24.53 -12.71
C LEU A 397 19.07 -25.76 -11.94
N PHE A 398 18.55 -26.93 -12.27
CA PHE A 398 18.95 -28.20 -11.70
C PHE A 398 19.93 -28.92 -12.64
N ILE A 399 21.13 -29.20 -12.14
CA ILE A 399 22.19 -29.90 -12.88
C ILE A 399 22.34 -31.29 -12.28
N ASP A 400 21.83 -32.30 -12.97
CA ASP A 400 21.98 -33.69 -12.54
C ASP A 400 23.37 -34.23 -12.90
N GLU A 401 23.86 -35.14 -12.07
CA GLU A 401 25.21 -35.71 -12.13
C GLU A 401 26.31 -34.65 -12.38
N ALA A 402 26.26 -33.54 -11.64
CA ALA A 402 27.09 -32.36 -11.88
C ALA A 402 28.60 -32.64 -11.84
N TYR A 403 29.03 -33.67 -11.10
CA TYR A 403 30.41 -34.13 -11.08
C TYR A 403 30.94 -34.54 -12.48
N SER A 404 30.04 -34.96 -13.38
CA SER A 404 30.38 -35.28 -14.77
C SER A 404 30.74 -34.05 -15.60
N LEU A 405 30.51 -32.82 -15.13
CA LEU A 405 30.91 -31.61 -15.87
C LEU A 405 32.42 -31.52 -16.09
N VAL A 406 33.23 -32.13 -15.22
CA VAL A 406 34.68 -32.18 -15.38
C VAL A 406 35.12 -33.63 -15.21
N ASN A 407 35.42 -34.29 -16.32
CA ASN A 407 35.87 -35.69 -16.30
C ASN A 407 37.36 -35.81 -15.97
N ASP A 408 38.16 -34.78 -16.23
CA ASP A 408 39.61 -34.76 -16.02
C ASP A 408 40.14 -33.34 -15.79
N LYS A 409 41.30 -33.21 -15.14
CA LYS A 409 41.98 -31.90 -14.94
C LYS A 409 42.30 -31.17 -16.25
N GLN A 410 42.27 -31.85 -17.39
CA GLN A 410 42.52 -31.29 -18.72
C GLN A 410 41.23 -31.04 -19.53
N ASP A 411 40.03 -31.28 -18.99
CA ASP A 411 38.77 -31.01 -19.67
C ASP A 411 38.50 -29.49 -19.76
N ALA A 412 39.06 -28.88 -20.80
CA ALA A 412 38.95 -27.44 -21.04
C ALA A 412 37.49 -26.99 -21.24
N PHE A 413 36.65 -27.83 -21.86
CA PHE A 413 35.24 -27.53 -22.10
C PHE A 413 34.44 -27.58 -20.80
N GLY A 414 34.69 -28.58 -19.96
CA GLY A 414 34.07 -28.68 -18.63
C GLY A 414 34.39 -27.48 -17.74
N LYS A 415 35.66 -27.04 -17.74
CA LYS A 415 36.08 -25.83 -17.01
C LYS A 415 35.40 -24.57 -17.53
N GLU A 416 35.30 -24.41 -18.86
CA GLU A 416 34.58 -23.29 -19.48
C GLU A 416 33.11 -23.26 -19.03
N ALA A 417 32.46 -24.43 -18.88
CA ALA A 417 31.10 -24.51 -18.36
C ALA A 417 31.01 -24.05 -16.90
N ILE A 418 31.92 -24.51 -16.03
CA ILE A 418 31.97 -24.10 -14.62
C ILE A 418 32.21 -22.60 -14.51
N ASP A 419 33.18 -22.04 -15.23
CA ASP A 419 33.49 -20.60 -15.20
C ASP A 419 32.27 -19.77 -15.63
N SER A 420 31.53 -20.23 -16.64
CA SER A 420 30.30 -19.60 -17.10
C SER A 420 29.18 -19.67 -16.05
N LEU A 421 29.03 -20.80 -15.35
CA LEU A 421 28.08 -20.94 -14.23
C LEU A 421 28.47 -20.04 -13.05
N LEU A 422 29.75 -19.96 -12.69
CA LEU A 422 30.25 -19.10 -11.61
C LEU A 422 29.92 -17.64 -11.86
N LYS A 423 30.06 -17.18 -13.11
CA LYS A 423 29.68 -15.84 -13.53
C LYS A 423 28.17 -15.63 -13.42
N ALA A 424 27.36 -16.59 -13.89
CA ALA A 424 25.91 -16.53 -13.78
C ALA A 424 25.43 -16.47 -12.31
N MET A 425 26.09 -17.20 -11.39
CA MET A 425 25.79 -17.17 -9.96
C MET A 425 26.04 -15.79 -9.33
N GLU A 426 26.97 -14.99 -9.87
CA GLU A 426 27.22 -13.62 -9.41
C GLU A 426 26.27 -12.62 -10.06
N ASP A 427 26.14 -12.68 -11.40
CA ASP A 427 25.36 -11.72 -12.19
C ASP A 427 23.84 -11.84 -11.95
N LEU A 428 23.35 -13.05 -11.63
CA LEU A 428 21.93 -13.36 -11.49
C LEU A 428 21.54 -13.81 -10.07
N ARG A 429 22.37 -13.51 -9.06
CA ARG A 429 22.19 -13.98 -7.66
C ARG A 429 20.81 -13.66 -7.04
N ASP A 430 20.14 -12.61 -7.51
CA ASP A 430 18.86 -12.13 -6.98
C ASP A 430 17.65 -12.77 -7.70
N ASP A 431 17.87 -13.58 -8.74
CA ASP A 431 16.79 -14.13 -9.57
C ASP A 431 17.16 -15.47 -10.24
N LEU A 432 18.15 -16.21 -9.72
CA LEU A 432 18.55 -17.53 -10.20
C LEU A 432 19.05 -18.39 -9.05
N VAL A 433 18.49 -19.59 -8.90
CA VAL A 433 19.01 -20.60 -7.99
C VAL A 433 19.53 -21.78 -8.79
N ILE A 434 20.73 -22.25 -8.41
CA ILE A 434 21.38 -23.40 -9.06
C ILE A 434 21.42 -24.50 -8.02
N ILE A 435 20.94 -25.68 -8.41
CA ILE A 435 21.00 -26.89 -7.60
C ILE A 435 21.84 -27.90 -8.36
N VAL A 436 22.97 -28.29 -7.78
CA VAL A 436 23.80 -29.38 -8.33
C VAL A 436 23.48 -30.67 -7.60
N ALA A 437 23.29 -31.75 -8.35
CA ALA A 437 22.93 -33.04 -7.81
C ALA A 437 23.89 -34.16 -8.25
N GLY A 438 24.03 -35.19 -7.41
CA GLY A 438 24.83 -36.37 -7.73
C GLY A 438 25.02 -37.34 -6.56
N TYR A 439 25.87 -38.35 -6.77
CA TYR A 439 26.29 -39.28 -5.72
C TYR A 439 27.17 -38.56 -4.69
N THR A 440 27.01 -38.91 -3.42
CA THR A 440 27.65 -38.19 -2.30
C THR A 440 29.17 -38.11 -2.45
N GLU A 441 29.84 -39.23 -2.70
CA GLU A 441 31.30 -39.29 -2.80
C GLU A 441 31.83 -38.49 -4.01
N LEU A 442 31.20 -38.64 -5.17
CA LEU A 442 31.60 -37.96 -6.40
C LEU A 442 31.34 -36.44 -6.32
N MET A 443 30.26 -36.02 -5.68
CA MET A 443 29.97 -34.60 -5.45
C MET A 443 30.99 -33.96 -4.50
N GLU A 444 31.43 -34.69 -3.47
CA GLU A 444 32.47 -34.19 -2.57
C GLU A 444 33.81 -33.99 -3.31
N GLU A 445 34.24 -34.97 -4.11
CA GLU A 445 35.44 -34.86 -4.94
C GLU A 445 35.35 -33.71 -5.95
N PHE A 446 34.20 -33.57 -6.60
CA PHE A 446 33.92 -32.51 -7.57
C PHE A 446 34.04 -31.11 -6.94
N LEU A 447 33.46 -30.90 -5.75
CA LEU A 447 33.50 -29.61 -5.05
C LEU A 447 34.91 -29.30 -4.51
N GLN A 448 35.63 -30.29 -4.01
CA GLN A 448 37.01 -30.11 -3.55
C GLN A 448 37.95 -29.72 -4.71
N SER A 449 37.72 -30.29 -5.90
CA SER A 449 38.50 -30.00 -7.10
C SER A 449 38.22 -28.62 -7.70
N ASN A 450 37.12 -27.96 -7.30
CA ASN A 450 36.69 -26.66 -7.82
C ASN A 450 36.40 -25.65 -6.69
N PRO A 451 37.43 -25.05 -6.05
CA PRO A 451 37.26 -24.22 -4.85
C PRO A 451 36.36 -22.99 -5.05
N GLY A 452 36.41 -22.35 -6.24
CA GLY A 452 35.55 -21.21 -6.57
C GLY A 452 34.07 -21.57 -6.71
N PHE A 453 33.80 -22.83 -7.08
CA PHE A 453 32.45 -23.41 -7.10
C PHE A 453 32.00 -23.71 -5.69
N LYS A 454 32.82 -24.42 -4.89
CA LYS A 454 32.52 -24.73 -3.48
C LYS A 454 32.17 -23.49 -2.65
N SER A 455 32.86 -22.36 -2.85
CA SER A 455 32.61 -21.14 -2.05
C SER A 455 31.23 -20.49 -2.29
N ARG A 456 30.55 -20.81 -3.39
CA ARG A 456 29.21 -20.29 -3.71
C ARG A 456 28.08 -21.22 -3.24
N PHE A 457 28.40 -22.47 -2.94
CA PHE A 457 27.46 -23.47 -2.43
C PHE A 457 27.65 -23.65 -0.92
N ASN A 458 26.80 -22.99 -0.13
CA ASN A 458 26.85 -23.02 1.32
C ASN A 458 25.74 -23.88 1.95
N HIS A 459 24.86 -24.45 1.14
CA HIS A 459 23.72 -25.25 1.58
C HIS A 459 23.80 -26.66 1.00
N PHE A 460 23.97 -27.64 1.88
CA PHE A 460 24.15 -29.05 1.53
C PHE A 460 22.94 -29.83 2.04
N VAL A 461 22.32 -30.60 1.15
CA VAL A 461 21.15 -31.40 1.44
C VAL A 461 21.47 -32.84 1.09
N GLN A 462 21.54 -33.69 2.11
CA GLN A 462 21.82 -35.11 1.96
C GLN A 462 20.51 -35.90 1.85
N PHE A 463 20.47 -36.80 0.87
CA PHE A 463 19.36 -37.69 0.55
C PHE A 463 19.79 -39.14 0.77
N ASP A 464 19.45 -39.66 1.94
CA ASP A 464 19.76 -41.03 2.32
C ASP A 464 18.86 -42.04 1.58
N ASN A 465 19.26 -43.32 1.60
CA ASN A 465 18.42 -44.41 1.12
C ASN A 465 17.11 -44.47 1.93
N PHE A 466 16.04 -44.92 1.29
CA PHE A 466 14.81 -45.25 2.00
C PHE A 466 14.98 -46.57 2.74
N SER A 467 14.47 -46.60 3.98
CA SER A 467 14.25 -47.84 4.71
C SER A 467 13.26 -48.74 3.97
N THR A 468 13.28 -50.04 4.27
CA THR A 468 12.38 -51.01 3.64
C THR A 468 10.90 -50.73 3.94
N ASP A 469 10.59 -50.13 5.09
CA ASP A 469 9.24 -49.61 5.41
C ASP A 469 8.87 -48.42 4.52
N GLU A 470 9.78 -47.46 4.33
CA GLU A 470 9.56 -46.31 3.44
C GLU A 470 9.42 -46.75 1.97
N LEU A 471 10.17 -47.77 1.53
CA LEU A 471 10.01 -48.37 0.20
C LEU A 471 8.61 -48.97 0.02
N TYR A 472 8.09 -49.65 1.04
CA TYR A 472 6.71 -50.14 1.05
C TYR A 472 5.70 -48.98 0.97
N ASP A 473 5.90 -47.91 1.74
CA ASP A 473 5.01 -46.75 1.72
C ASP A 473 5.00 -46.07 0.35
N ILE A 474 6.14 -46.02 -0.35
CA ILE A 474 6.23 -45.56 -1.74
C ILE A 474 5.42 -46.48 -2.67
N PHE A 475 5.52 -47.81 -2.51
CA PHE A 475 4.76 -48.77 -3.30
C PHE A 475 3.24 -48.60 -3.09
N ALA A 476 2.80 -48.48 -1.82
CA ALA A 476 1.41 -48.26 -1.48
C ALA A 476 0.88 -46.94 -2.06
N MET A 477 1.68 -45.88 -1.99
CA MET A 477 1.36 -44.58 -2.59
C MET A 477 1.25 -44.65 -4.13
N LEU A 478 2.12 -45.39 -4.81
CA LEU A 478 2.03 -45.63 -6.25
C LEU A 478 0.74 -46.37 -6.62
N CYS A 479 0.36 -47.38 -5.84
CA CYS A 479 -0.89 -48.09 -6.08
C CYS A 479 -2.09 -47.14 -5.93
N GLN A 480 -2.17 -46.39 -4.83
CA GLN A 480 -3.25 -45.43 -4.59
C GLN A 480 -3.34 -44.35 -5.68
N THR A 481 -2.20 -43.84 -6.16
CA THR A 481 -2.15 -42.78 -7.17
C THR A 481 -2.56 -43.27 -8.57
N ASN A 482 -2.45 -44.58 -8.82
CA ASN A 482 -2.78 -45.20 -10.11
C ASN A 482 -4.05 -46.07 -10.03
N ASP A 483 -4.93 -45.82 -9.05
CA ASP A 483 -6.19 -46.54 -8.83
C ASP A 483 -6.04 -48.06 -8.59
N TYR A 484 -4.89 -48.51 -8.10
CA TYR A 484 -4.68 -49.90 -7.67
C TYR A 484 -4.91 -50.08 -6.17
N GLN A 485 -5.49 -51.22 -5.80
CA GLN A 485 -5.77 -51.65 -4.44
C GLN A 485 -5.29 -53.10 -4.22
N PHE A 486 -5.07 -53.48 -2.97
CA PHE A 486 -4.64 -54.82 -2.60
C PHE A 486 -5.12 -55.16 -1.18
N GLY A 487 -5.30 -56.46 -0.91
CA GLY A 487 -5.74 -56.94 0.40
C GLY A 487 -4.62 -56.99 1.45
N GLU A 488 -4.99 -57.21 2.71
CA GLU A 488 -4.06 -57.27 3.84
C GLU A 488 -3.00 -58.38 3.69
N ALA A 489 -3.39 -59.56 3.17
CA ALA A 489 -2.46 -60.66 2.93
C ALA A 489 -1.36 -60.28 1.92
N PHE A 490 -1.73 -59.61 0.83
CA PHE A 490 -0.79 -59.09 -0.16
C PHE A 490 0.17 -58.07 0.49
N ALA A 491 -0.38 -57.14 1.29
CA ALA A 491 0.40 -56.12 1.97
C ALA A 491 1.47 -56.72 2.90
N GLN A 492 1.09 -57.71 3.72
CA GLN A 492 2.01 -58.39 4.64
C GLN A 492 3.12 -59.16 3.89
N HIS A 493 2.76 -59.83 2.79
CA HIS A 493 3.72 -60.56 1.99
C HIS A 493 4.68 -59.61 1.27
N MET A 494 4.18 -58.51 0.68
CA MET A 494 5.01 -57.47 0.06
C MET A 494 6.04 -56.89 1.04
N ARG A 495 5.61 -56.52 2.26
CA ARG A 495 6.54 -56.04 3.30
C ARG A 495 7.63 -57.04 3.63
N THR A 496 7.25 -58.31 3.76
CA THR A 496 8.18 -59.40 4.08
C THR A 496 9.25 -59.56 3.00
N GLN A 497 8.88 -59.45 1.72
CA GLN A 497 9.83 -59.49 0.60
C GLN A 497 10.73 -58.26 0.57
N LEU A 498 10.17 -57.06 0.76
CA LEU A 498 10.97 -55.82 0.80
C LEU A 498 11.98 -55.80 1.95
N HIS A 499 11.63 -56.30 3.13
CA HIS A 499 12.57 -56.40 4.27
C HIS A 499 13.76 -57.34 4.03
N GLN A 500 13.70 -58.22 3.04
CA GLN A 500 14.81 -59.10 2.69
C GLN A 500 15.86 -58.40 1.81
N ILE A 501 15.57 -57.22 1.29
CA ILE A 501 16.48 -56.46 0.43
C ILE A 501 17.55 -55.76 1.29
N PRO A 502 18.85 -56.05 1.08
CA PRO A 502 19.92 -55.42 1.83
C PRO A 502 20.26 -54.04 1.22
N VAL A 503 19.35 -53.07 1.38
CA VAL A 503 19.43 -51.74 0.75
C VAL A 503 20.78 -51.05 0.95
N GLU A 504 21.36 -51.13 2.14
CA GLU A 504 22.62 -50.47 2.46
C GLU A 504 23.86 -51.16 1.88
N ASP A 505 23.76 -52.45 1.54
CA ASP A 505 24.87 -53.21 0.97
C ASP A 505 24.90 -53.16 -0.57
N ILE A 506 23.82 -52.67 -1.19
CA ILE A 506 23.71 -52.55 -2.65
C ILE A 506 24.26 -51.19 -3.10
N PRO A 507 25.39 -51.16 -3.85
CA PRO A 507 25.93 -49.92 -4.36
C PRO A 507 24.94 -49.23 -5.29
N ASN A 508 24.75 -47.91 -5.10
CA ASN A 508 23.89 -47.07 -5.94
C ASN A 508 22.42 -47.55 -6.03
N PHE A 509 21.89 -48.14 -4.96
CA PHE A 509 20.50 -48.60 -4.91
C PHE A 509 19.52 -47.52 -5.39
N SER A 510 18.61 -47.88 -6.30
CA SER A 510 17.80 -46.91 -7.06
C SER A 510 16.50 -46.49 -6.35
N ASN A 511 16.27 -46.94 -5.12
CA ASN A 511 15.24 -46.44 -4.18
C ASN A 511 13.83 -46.35 -4.80
N GLY A 512 13.25 -45.15 -4.92
CA GLY A 512 11.92 -44.99 -5.51
C GLY A 512 11.84 -45.44 -6.98
N ARG A 513 12.96 -45.43 -7.71
CA ARG A 513 13.02 -45.99 -9.07
C ARG A 513 12.92 -47.52 -9.03
N TYR A 514 13.57 -48.18 -8.07
CA TYR A 514 13.43 -49.62 -7.84
C TYR A 514 11.95 -49.99 -7.60
N ILE A 515 11.27 -49.24 -6.71
CA ILE A 515 9.86 -49.50 -6.39
C ILE A 515 8.91 -49.21 -7.57
N ARG A 516 9.21 -48.18 -8.38
CA ARG A 516 8.46 -47.93 -9.63
C ARG A 516 8.59 -49.09 -10.60
N ASN A 517 9.80 -49.59 -10.83
CA ASN A 517 10.04 -50.73 -11.71
C ASN A 517 9.34 -51.99 -11.19
N LEU A 518 9.35 -52.21 -9.87
CA LEU A 518 8.63 -53.31 -9.23
C LEU A 518 7.12 -53.20 -9.44
N PHE A 519 6.55 -52.01 -9.27
CA PHE A 519 5.13 -51.75 -9.53
C PHE A 519 4.76 -52.01 -11.01
N GLU A 520 5.56 -51.52 -11.97
CA GLU A 520 5.32 -51.74 -13.41
C GLU A 520 5.35 -53.23 -13.79
N LYS A 521 6.28 -54.00 -13.20
CA LYS A 521 6.33 -55.46 -13.38
C LYS A 521 5.08 -56.13 -12.82
N LEU A 522 4.60 -55.73 -11.65
CA LEU A 522 3.35 -56.26 -11.07
C LEU A 522 2.12 -55.93 -11.91
N VAL A 523 2.01 -54.70 -12.42
CA VAL A 523 0.96 -54.31 -13.38
C VAL A 523 0.99 -55.22 -14.61
N THR A 524 2.17 -55.54 -15.12
CA THR A 524 2.34 -56.45 -16.26
C THR A 524 1.86 -57.86 -15.94
N ILE A 525 2.18 -58.38 -14.76
CA ILE A 525 1.74 -59.71 -14.29
C ILE A 525 0.21 -59.75 -14.19
N GLN A 526 -0.39 -58.76 -13.53
CA GLN A 526 -1.85 -58.67 -13.38
C GLN A 526 -2.54 -58.54 -14.75
N SER A 527 -1.98 -57.76 -15.67
CA SER A 527 -2.51 -57.63 -17.04
C SER A 527 -2.53 -58.97 -17.77
N ASN A 528 -1.45 -59.75 -17.66
CA ASN A 528 -1.33 -61.09 -18.26
C ASN A 528 -2.28 -62.12 -17.61
N ARG A 529 -2.66 -61.92 -16.36
CA ARG A 529 -3.69 -62.71 -15.68
C ARG A 529 -5.08 -62.33 -16.20
N LEU A 530 -5.44 -61.05 -16.17
CA LEU A 530 -6.79 -60.59 -16.50
C LEU A 530 -7.16 -60.83 -17.96
N ILE A 531 -6.23 -60.69 -18.90
CA ILE A 531 -6.51 -60.88 -20.34
C ILE A 531 -6.97 -62.30 -20.70
N LYS A 532 -6.75 -63.27 -19.81
CA LYS A 532 -7.20 -64.67 -19.98
C LYS A 532 -8.66 -64.86 -19.57
N GLN A 533 -9.30 -63.87 -18.95
CA GLN A 533 -10.69 -63.94 -18.50
C GLN A 533 -11.67 -63.55 -19.63
N VAL A 534 -12.88 -64.13 -19.60
CA VAL A 534 -13.92 -63.89 -20.61
C VAL A 534 -14.59 -62.51 -20.43
N ALA A 535 -14.67 -62.04 -19.20
CA ALA A 535 -15.16 -60.71 -18.84
C ALA A 535 -14.32 -60.20 -17.68
N ILE A 536 -13.93 -58.92 -17.74
CA ILE A 536 -13.09 -58.26 -16.74
C ILE A 536 -13.90 -57.10 -16.14
N THR A 537 -14.00 -57.06 -14.82
CA THR A 537 -14.72 -56.02 -14.08
C THR A 537 -13.80 -54.86 -13.68
N LYS A 538 -14.39 -53.71 -13.33
CA LYS A 538 -13.63 -52.56 -12.82
C LYS A 538 -12.85 -52.90 -11.56
N ASP A 539 -13.44 -53.68 -10.65
CA ASP A 539 -12.81 -54.05 -9.39
C ASP A 539 -11.58 -54.95 -9.61
N GLU A 540 -11.66 -55.88 -10.57
CA GLU A 540 -10.52 -56.72 -10.97
C GLU A 540 -9.39 -55.90 -11.62
N LEU A 541 -9.72 -54.92 -12.46
CA LEU A 541 -8.73 -54.01 -13.06
C LEU A 541 -7.96 -53.22 -12.00
N MET A 542 -8.60 -52.92 -10.87
CA MET A 542 -8.00 -52.17 -9.77
C MET A 542 -7.27 -53.06 -8.78
N THR A 543 -7.49 -54.38 -8.75
CA THR A 543 -7.04 -55.23 -7.63
C THR A 543 -5.81 -56.07 -7.98
N PHE A 544 -4.73 -55.90 -7.22
CA PHE A 544 -3.66 -56.89 -7.15
C PHE A 544 -4.06 -58.02 -6.21
N GLU A 545 -3.99 -59.24 -6.72
CA GLU A 545 -4.25 -60.44 -5.93
C GLU A 545 -2.95 -61.10 -5.47
N GLU A 546 -3.04 -61.95 -4.44
CA GLU A 546 -1.88 -62.67 -3.91
C GLU A 546 -1.18 -63.53 -4.98
N GLN A 547 -1.94 -64.06 -5.94
CA GLN A 547 -1.38 -64.81 -7.08
C GLN A 547 -0.46 -63.97 -7.96
N ASP A 548 -0.72 -62.66 -8.11
CA ASP A 548 0.12 -61.76 -8.90
C ASP A 548 1.49 -61.61 -8.24
N LEU A 549 1.51 -61.48 -6.91
CA LEU A 549 2.74 -61.39 -6.14
C LEU A 549 3.53 -62.70 -6.14
N LEU A 550 2.85 -63.84 -5.95
CA LEU A 550 3.48 -65.17 -5.98
C LEU A 550 4.09 -65.47 -7.35
N GLN A 551 3.39 -65.13 -8.43
CA GLN A 551 3.93 -65.23 -9.78
C GLN A 551 5.14 -64.31 -9.94
N GLY A 552 5.05 -63.07 -9.47
CA GLY A 552 6.18 -62.13 -9.51
C GLY A 552 7.42 -62.65 -8.77
N ILE A 553 7.26 -63.22 -7.58
CA ILE A 553 8.38 -63.83 -6.83
C ILE A 553 9.03 -64.94 -7.66
N THR A 554 8.22 -65.78 -8.34
CA THR A 554 8.72 -66.87 -9.19
C THR A 554 9.46 -66.35 -10.43
N GLU A 555 9.09 -65.16 -10.91
CA GLU A 555 9.72 -64.45 -12.04
C GLU A 555 10.84 -63.49 -11.58
N ASN A 556 11.35 -63.64 -10.34
CA ASN A 556 12.40 -62.81 -9.76
C ASN A 556 12.05 -61.31 -9.72
N LEU A 557 10.82 -60.97 -9.30
CA LEU A 557 10.33 -59.59 -9.19
C LEU A 557 11.25 -58.69 -8.35
N PHE A 558 11.86 -59.25 -7.30
CA PHE A 558 12.70 -58.54 -6.34
C PHE A 558 14.21 -58.59 -6.67
N ASP A 559 14.62 -59.19 -7.78
CA ASP A 559 16.04 -59.41 -8.08
C ASP A 559 16.83 -58.09 -8.24
N ASN A 560 18.12 -58.17 -7.92
CA ASN A 560 19.07 -57.04 -7.82
C ASN A 560 19.41 -56.33 -9.14
N THR A 561 18.62 -56.54 -10.19
CA THR A 561 18.78 -55.81 -11.44
C THR A 561 17.84 -54.61 -11.40
N PHE A 562 18.33 -53.46 -10.90
CA PHE A 562 18.14 -52.09 -11.42
C PHE A 562 18.67 -51.00 -10.48
#